data_AF-A0AAV8W5U6-F1
#
_entry.id   AF-A0AAV8W5U6-F1
#
_cell.length_a   1.000
_cell.length_b   1.000
_cell.length_c   1.000
_cell.angle_alpha   90.00
_cell.angle_beta   90.00
_cell.angle_gamma   90.00
#
_symmetry.space_group_name_H-M   'P 1'
#
loop_
_entity.id
_entity.type
_entity.pdbx_description
1 polymer ?
#
loop_
_entity_poly.entity_id
_entity_poly.type
_entity_poly.pdbx_seq_one_letter_code
_entity_poly.pdbx_strand_id
1 'polypeptide(L)'
;MTGRVKSGTPRIEVEIEKNREELNWIKVIELAEQLKDKSPDLVCLSDFLIGEGKLENFLEEWPPVDANIKKAKIGLIDAKRFLNLVIADAGIKAGVAMDAHLLLGKLHYACGQYGESLKHFKYADLQNLSEKKLPLEVYVLWLNHMP
;
A
#
# COMPACT_ATOMS: atom_id res chain seq x y z
N MET A 1 17.01 33.33 29.25
CA MET A 1 15.71 32.81 28.79
C MET A 1 15.97 31.76 27.73
N THR A 2 15.93 30.47 28.09
CA THR A 2 16.15 29.35 27.17
C THR A 2 14.81 28.94 26.56
N GLY A 3 14.51 29.43 25.36
CA GLY A 3 13.40 28.94 24.56
C GLY A 3 13.77 27.60 23.91
N ARG A 4 13.41 26.49 24.55
CA ARG A 4 13.33 25.19 23.86
C ARG A 4 12.08 25.24 22.97
N VAL A 5 12.28 25.49 21.69
CA VAL A 5 11.24 25.24 20.67
C VAL A 5 11.04 23.73 20.65
N LYS A 6 9.97 23.24 21.29
CA LYS A 6 9.47 21.89 21.02
C LYS A 6 9.03 21.91 19.56
N SER A 7 9.84 21.33 18.67
CA SER A 7 9.40 20.95 17.34
C SER A 7 8.30 19.91 17.54
N GLY A 8 7.06 20.39 17.63
CA GLY A 8 5.86 19.63 17.98
C GLY A 8 5.13 19.11 16.74
N THR A 9 5.83 18.96 15.62
CA THR A 9 5.26 18.34 14.43
C THR A 9 5.49 16.84 14.56
N PRO A 10 4.43 16.02 14.59
CA PRO A 10 4.58 14.57 14.52
C PRO A 10 5.45 14.20 13.32
N ARG A 11 6.33 13.22 13.48
CA ARG A 11 7.12 12.72 12.36
C ARG A 11 6.13 12.23 11.31
N ILE A 12 6.31 12.65 10.05
CA ILE A 12 5.36 12.41 8.96
C ILE A 12 4.93 10.93 8.82
N GLU A 13 5.82 10.00 9.14
CA GLU A 13 5.56 8.55 9.22
C GLU A 13 4.43 8.19 10.21
N VAL A 14 4.38 8.87 11.37
CA VAL A 14 3.34 8.67 12.39
C VAL A 14 1.99 9.17 11.89
N GLU A 15 1.97 10.30 11.17
CA GLU A 15 0.74 10.81 10.57
C GLU A 15 0.25 9.90 9.43
N ILE A 16 1.17 9.37 8.63
CA ILE A 16 0.86 8.39 7.59
C ILE A 16 0.18 7.18 8.22
N GLU A 17 0.79 6.56 9.24
CA GLU A 17 0.22 5.35 9.86
C GLU A 17 -1.16 5.63 10.45
N LYS A 18 -1.32 6.73 11.19
CA LYS A 18 -2.62 7.14 11.72
C LYS A 18 -3.69 7.26 10.62
N ASN A 19 -3.35 7.86 9.48
CA ASN A 19 -4.31 8.00 8.38
C ASN A 19 -4.57 6.66 7.66
N ARG A 20 -3.63 5.71 7.69
CA ARG A 20 -3.88 4.34 7.21
C ARG A 20 -4.87 3.61 8.13
N GLU A 21 -4.71 3.73 9.45
CA GLU A 21 -5.64 3.18 10.45
C GLU A 21 -7.05 3.78 10.32
N GLU A 22 -7.14 5.07 10.00
CA GLU A 22 -8.41 5.80 9.79
C GLU A 22 -8.99 5.62 8.37
N LEU A 23 -8.34 4.82 7.50
CA LEU A 23 -8.71 4.62 6.09
C LEU A 23 -8.76 5.93 5.27
N ASN A 24 -8.03 6.97 5.69
CA ASN A 24 -7.97 8.25 5.00
C ASN A 24 -6.90 8.22 3.90
N TRP A 25 -7.15 7.41 2.87
CA TRP A 25 -6.17 7.11 1.81
C TRP A 25 -5.73 8.32 1.00
N ILE A 26 -6.61 9.30 0.80
CA ILE A 26 -6.25 10.57 0.14
C ILE A 26 -5.15 11.26 0.94
N LYS A 27 -5.28 11.32 2.27
CA LYS A 27 -4.27 11.95 3.11
C LYS A 27 -2.97 11.15 3.18
N VAL A 28 -3.05 9.83 3.17
CA VAL A 28 -1.88 8.93 3.08
C VAL A 28 -1.07 9.24 1.82
N ILE A 29 -1.72 9.39 0.66
CA ILE A 29 -1.05 9.71 -0.61
C ILE A 29 -0.34 11.07 -0.52
N GLU A 30 -1.03 12.11 -0.03
CA GLU A 30 -0.44 13.45 0.11
C GLU A 30 0.82 13.44 1.01
N LEU A 31 0.75 12.73 2.13
CA LEU A 31 1.86 12.65 3.08
C LEU A 31 3.01 11.80 2.52
N ALA A 32 2.71 10.73 1.77
CA ALA A 32 3.72 9.89 1.14
C ALA A 32 4.47 10.64 0.01
N GLU A 33 3.77 11.50 -0.76
CA GLU A 33 4.40 12.40 -1.73
C GLU A 33 5.34 13.41 -1.03
N GLN A 34 4.91 14.02 0.07
CA GLN A 34 5.77 14.89 0.87
C GLN A 34 6.98 14.16 1.46
N LEU A 35 6.82 12.91 1.89
CA LEU A 35 7.91 12.07 2.38
C LEU A 35 8.94 11.82 1.28
N LYS A 36 8.46 11.57 0.06
CA LYS A 36 9.32 11.33 -1.12
C LYS A 36 10.20 12.53 -1.42
N ASP A 37 9.62 13.73 -1.36
CA ASP A 37 10.33 14.98 -1.64
C ASP A 37 11.34 15.35 -0.55
N LYS A 38 11.01 15.09 0.72
CA LYS A 38 11.84 15.47 1.88
C LYS A 38 12.92 14.44 2.23
N SER A 39 12.77 13.19 1.80
CA SER A 39 13.63 12.09 2.22
C SER A 39 13.95 11.16 1.05
N PRO A 40 15.00 11.46 0.26
CA PRO A 40 15.42 10.64 -0.87
C PRO A 40 15.70 9.18 -0.52
N ASP A 41 16.14 8.91 0.71
CA ASP A 41 16.42 7.55 1.20
C ASP A 41 15.14 6.71 1.40
N LEU A 42 13.97 7.35 1.46
CA LEU A 42 12.67 6.72 1.70
C LEU A 42 11.80 6.65 0.44
N VAL A 43 12.36 6.92 -0.74
CA VAL A 43 11.62 6.92 -2.02
C VAL A 43 10.85 5.62 -2.25
N CYS A 44 11.46 4.46 -1.96
CA CYS A 44 10.77 3.16 -2.12
C CYS A 44 9.58 2.99 -1.16
N LEU A 45 9.73 3.45 0.09
CA LEU A 45 8.63 3.43 1.07
C LEU A 45 7.52 4.39 0.64
N SER A 46 7.86 5.58 0.18
CA SER A 46 6.89 6.53 -0.38
C SER A 46 6.15 5.98 -1.58
N ASP A 47 6.86 5.36 -2.54
CA ASP A 47 6.24 4.75 -3.71
C ASP A 47 5.29 3.60 -3.31
N PHE A 48 5.66 2.81 -2.30
CA PHE A 48 4.79 1.79 -1.72
C PHE A 48 3.50 2.39 -1.16
N LEU A 49 3.61 3.40 -0.29
CA LEU A 49 2.47 4.05 0.36
C LEU A 49 1.54 4.76 -0.65
N ILE A 50 2.10 5.37 -1.69
CA ILE A 50 1.30 5.98 -2.76
C ILE A 50 0.56 4.89 -3.55
N GLY A 51 1.23 3.77 -3.86
CA GLY A 51 0.63 2.63 -4.55
C GLY A 51 -0.51 2.01 -3.75
N GLU A 52 -0.30 1.79 -2.46
CA GLU A 52 -1.31 1.28 -1.51
C GLU A 52 -2.50 2.22 -1.40
N GLY A 53 -2.27 3.50 -1.08
CA GLY A 53 -3.36 4.47 -0.93
C GLY A 53 -4.20 4.59 -2.19
N LYS A 54 -3.59 4.59 -3.38
CA LYS A 54 -4.35 4.62 -4.65
C LYS A 54 -5.18 3.34 -4.86
N LEU A 55 -4.65 2.19 -4.46
CA LEU A 55 -5.36 0.92 -4.56
C LEU A 55 -6.55 0.87 -3.61
N GLU A 56 -6.33 1.13 -2.32
CA GLU A 56 -7.38 1.03 -1.30
C GLU A 56 -8.46 2.09 -1.52
N ASN A 57 -8.10 3.35 -1.83
CA ASN A 57 -9.06 4.39 -2.18
C ASN A 57 -9.95 3.99 -3.38
N PHE A 58 -9.39 3.33 -4.39
CA PHE A 58 -10.18 2.86 -5.53
C PHE A 58 -11.13 1.73 -5.12
N LEU A 59 -10.67 0.79 -4.29
CA LEU A 59 -11.45 -0.39 -3.90
C LEU A 59 -12.56 -0.07 -2.90
N GLU A 60 -12.44 1.00 -2.11
CA GLU A 60 -13.53 1.52 -1.28
C GLU A 60 -14.73 1.97 -2.12
N GLU A 61 -14.48 2.61 -3.27
CA GLU A 61 -15.54 3.05 -4.18
C GLU A 61 -15.98 1.92 -5.14
N TRP A 62 -15.05 1.06 -5.56
CA TRP A 62 -15.26 0.00 -6.55
C TRP A 62 -14.77 -1.36 -6.03
N PRO A 63 -15.60 -2.07 -5.23
CA PRO A 63 -15.24 -3.37 -4.68
C PRO A 63 -14.82 -4.38 -5.76
N PRO A 64 -13.96 -5.38 -5.44
CA PRO A 64 -13.40 -6.32 -6.40
C PRO A 64 -14.40 -7.42 -6.80
N VAL A 65 -15.48 -7.02 -7.46
CA VAL A 65 -16.52 -7.88 -8.05
C VAL A 65 -16.46 -7.84 -9.57
N ASP A 66 -16.98 -8.88 -10.24
CA ASP A 66 -16.90 -9.06 -11.69
C ASP A 66 -17.42 -7.85 -12.49
N ALA A 67 -18.49 -7.21 -11.99
CA ALA A 67 -19.07 -6.01 -12.61
C ALA A 67 -18.08 -4.84 -12.71
N ASN A 68 -17.10 -4.76 -11.79
CA ASN A 68 -16.15 -3.66 -11.69
C ASN A 68 -14.83 -3.92 -12.41
N ILE A 69 -14.57 -5.13 -12.91
CA ILE A 69 -13.28 -5.53 -13.53
C ILE A 69 -12.84 -4.54 -14.63
N LYS A 70 -13.76 -4.12 -15.51
CA LYS A 70 -13.43 -3.18 -16.60
C LYS A 70 -12.95 -1.84 -16.05
N LYS A 71 -13.58 -1.36 -14.97
CA LYS A 71 -13.22 -0.11 -14.32
C LYS A 71 -11.90 -0.24 -13.56
N ALA A 72 -11.70 -1.36 -12.86
CA ALA A 72 -10.45 -1.66 -12.14
C ALA A 72 -9.23 -1.65 -13.07
N LYS A 73 -9.33 -2.26 -14.26
CA LYS A 73 -8.23 -2.29 -15.26
C LYS A 73 -7.74 -0.89 -15.68
N ILE A 74 -8.62 0.11 -15.60
CA ILE A 74 -8.31 1.50 -15.98
C ILE A 74 -7.92 2.31 -14.73
N GLY A 75 -8.71 2.21 -13.66
CA GLY A 75 -8.54 2.98 -12.43
C GLY A 75 -7.30 2.60 -11.61
N LEU A 76 -6.81 1.36 -11.75
CA LEU A 76 -5.66 0.85 -10.98
C LEU A 76 -4.32 0.94 -11.73
N ILE A 77 -4.27 1.60 -12.89
CA ILE A 77 -3.03 1.74 -13.69
C ILE A 77 -1.92 2.43 -12.87
N ASP A 78 -2.26 3.52 -12.19
CA ASP A 78 -1.28 4.29 -11.41
C ASP A 78 -0.82 3.51 -10.18
N ALA A 79 -1.75 2.90 -9.43
CA ALA A 79 -1.41 2.06 -8.28
C ALA A 79 -0.44 0.94 -8.69
N LYS A 80 -0.74 0.26 -9.82
CA LYS A 80 0.11 -0.79 -10.38
C LYS A 80 1.50 -0.27 -10.75
N ARG A 81 1.59 0.93 -11.35
CA ARG A 81 2.87 1.53 -11.72
C ARG A 81 3.75 1.75 -10.48
N PHE A 82 3.20 2.34 -9.42
CA PHE A 82 3.94 2.59 -8.18
C PHE A 82 4.39 1.29 -7.51
N LEU A 83 3.50 0.31 -7.36
CA LEU A 83 3.84 -0.97 -6.74
C LEU A 83 4.90 -1.75 -7.54
N ASN A 84 4.92 -1.63 -8.87
CA ASN A 84 5.96 -2.23 -9.70
C ASN A 84 7.36 -1.59 -9.50
N LEU A 85 7.44 -0.31 -9.12
CA LEU A 85 8.72 0.32 -8.77
C LEU A 85 9.29 -0.29 -7.48
N VAL A 86 8.42 -0.71 -6.56
CA VAL A 86 8.80 -1.22 -5.24
C VAL A 86 9.29 -2.67 -5.29
N ILE A 87 8.73 -3.52 -6.15
CA ILE A 87 9.20 -4.92 -6.27
C ILE A 87 10.56 -5.06 -6.98
N ALA A 88 11.17 -3.95 -7.42
CA ALA A 88 12.54 -3.94 -7.92
C ALA A 88 13.57 -4.11 -6.78
N ASP A 89 14.84 -4.30 -7.14
CA ASP A 89 15.96 -4.53 -6.20
C ASP A 89 16.03 -3.50 -5.04
N ALA A 90 15.63 -2.26 -5.31
CA ALA A 90 15.60 -1.19 -4.32
C ALA A 90 14.56 -1.42 -3.20
N GLY A 91 13.36 -1.90 -3.52
CA GLY A 91 12.35 -2.15 -2.49
C GLY A 91 12.53 -3.49 -1.76
N ILE A 92 13.28 -4.43 -2.34
CA ILE A 92 13.77 -5.61 -1.61
C ILE A 92 14.70 -5.15 -0.46
N LYS A 93 15.63 -4.24 -0.76
CA LYS A 93 16.54 -3.67 0.26
C LYS A 93 15.81 -2.83 1.30
N ALA A 94 14.74 -2.14 0.91
CA ALA A 94 13.91 -1.37 1.81
C ALA A 94 12.92 -2.23 2.63
N GLY A 95 12.86 -3.55 2.39
CA GLY A 95 12.00 -4.47 3.14
C GLY A 95 10.50 -4.40 2.80
N VAL A 96 10.12 -3.65 1.77
CA VAL A 96 8.70 -3.41 1.40
C VAL A 96 8.27 -4.18 0.13
N ALA A 97 9.20 -4.87 -0.55
CA ALA A 97 8.88 -5.62 -1.77
C ALA A 97 7.86 -6.74 -1.54
N MET A 98 7.92 -7.43 -0.40
CA MET A 98 6.98 -8.49 -0.05
C MET A 98 5.55 -7.95 0.08
N ASP A 99 5.37 -6.85 0.79
CA ASP A 99 4.08 -6.19 0.94
C ASP A 99 3.56 -5.64 -0.40
N ALA A 100 4.46 -5.10 -1.23
CA ALA A 100 4.11 -4.70 -2.59
C ALA A 100 3.62 -5.87 -3.45
N HIS A 101 4.21 -7.06 -3.30
CA HIS A 101 3.70 -8.28 -3.95
C HIS A 101 2.29 -8.64 -3.47
N LEU A 102 1.97 -8.51 -2.18
CA LEU A 102 0.60 -8.74 -1.68
C LEU A 102 -0.41 -7.79 -2.32
N LEU A 103 -0.08 -6.49 -2.37
CA LEU A 103 -0.96 -5.47 -2.96
C LEU A 103 -1.11 -5.66 -4.47
N LEU A 104 -0.04 -6.05 -5.19
CA LEU A 104 -0.14 -6.42 -6.61
C LEU A 104 -1.03 -7.65 -6.81
N GLY A 105 -0.95 -8.65 -5.92
CA GLY A 105 -1.85 -9.78 -5.92
C GLY A 105 -3.32 -9.37 -5.83
N LYS A 106 -3.65 -8.49 -4.86
CA LYS A 106 -4.99 -7.92 -4.67
C LYS A 106 -5.44 -7.08 -5.89
N LEU A 107 -4.56 -6.24 -6.42
CA LEU A 107 -4.82 -5.42 -7.61
C LEU A 107 -5.13 -6.29 -8.83
N HIS A 108 -4.33 -7.33 -9.07
CA HIS A 108 -4.55 -8.27 -10.18
C HIS A 108 -5.85 -9.05 -10.02
N TYR A 109 -6.22 -9.41 -8.80
CA TYR A 109 -7.51 -10.02 -8.51
C TYR A 109 -8.67 -9.08 -8.88
N ALA A 110 -8.64 -7.82 -8.43
CA ALA A 110 -9.65 -6.82 -8.78
C ALA A 110 -9.74 -6.55 -10.30
N CYS A 111 -8.62 -6.73 -11.02
CA CYS A 111 -8.57 -6.64 -12.48
C CYS A 111 -9.04 -7.92 -13.21
N GLY A 112 -9.49 -8.96 -12.50
CA GLY A 112 -9.85 -10.26 -13.08
C GLY A 112 -8.66 -11.04 -13.67
N GLN A 113 -7.44 -10.72 -13.25
CA GLN A 113 -6.18 -11.33 -13.70
C GLN A 113 -5.70 -12.36 -12.67
N TYR A 114 -6.53 -13.37 -12.40
CA TYR A 114 -6.31 -14.32 -11.31
C TYR A 114 -4.98 -15.10 -11.41
N GLY A 115 -4.53 -15.42 -12.63
CA GLY A 115 -3.24 -16.08 -12.84
C GLY A 115 -2.05 -15.24 -12.38
N GLU A 116 -2.08 -13.92 -12.65
CA GLU A 116 -1.04 -13.00 -12.18
C GLU A 116 -1.17 -12.76 -10.67
N SER A 117 -2.40 -12.65 -10.17
CA SER A 117 -2.69 -12.53 -8.73
C SER A 117 -2.03 -13.67 -7.94
N LEU A 118 -2.25 -14.92 -8.37
CA LEU A 118 -1.64 -16.10 -7.75
C LEU A 118 -0.11 -16.10 -7.82
N LYS A 119 0.50 -15.61 -8.91
CA LYS A 119 1.97 -15.47 -9.00
C LYS A 119 2.48 -14.50 -7.95
N HIS A 120 1.85 -13.34 -7.82
CA HIS A 120 2.25 -12.33 -6.84
C HIS A 120 2.08 -12.82 -5.40
N PHE A 121 1.00 -13.55 -5.09
CA PHE A 121 0.83 -14.17 -3.79
C PHE A 121 1.90 -15.23 -3.45
N LYS A 122 2.40 -15.95 -4.44
CA LYS A 122 3.55 -16.85 -4.24
C LYS A 122 4.84 -16.09 -3.96
N TYR A 123 5.08 -14.98 -4.67
CA TYR A 123 6.27 -14.14 -4.44
C TYR A 123 6.23 -13.41 -3.10
N ALA A 124 5.04 -13.08 -2.60
CA ALA A 124 4.86 -12.55 -1.25
C ALA A 124 5.10 -13.59 -0.14
N ASP A 125 5.41 -14.85 -0.52
CA ASP A 125 5.64 -15.96 0.39
C ASP A 125 4.55 -16.09 1.47
N LEU A 126 3.29 -16.00 1.03
CA LEU A 126 2.10 -16.05 1.89
C LEU A 126 2.06 -17.27 2.83
N GLN A 127 2.76 -18.36 2.47
CA GLN A 127 2.83 -19.58 3.28
C GLN A 127 3.80 -19.47 4.46
N ASN A 128 4.80 -18.58 4.37
CA ASN A 128 5.76 -18.30 5.43
C ASN A 128 5.50 -16.97 6.14
N LEU A 129 4.39 -16.30 5.83
CA LEU A 129 3.89 -15.16 6.61
C LEU A 129 3.54 -15.68 8.01
N SER A 130 4.53 -15.63 8.90
CA SER A 130 4.29 -15.87 10.33
C SER A 130 3.27 -14.85 10.81
N GLU A 131 2.36 -15.23 11.71
CA GLU A 131 1.55 -14.30 12.53
C GLU A 131 2.47 -13.46 13.44
N LYS A 132 3.41 -12.69 12.88
CA LYS A 132 4.05 -11.58 13.58
C LYS A 132 3.01 -10.50 13.63
N LYS A 133 2.12 -10.60 14.63
CA LYS A 133 1.15 -9.60 15.10
C LYS A 133 1.08 -8.41 14.14
N LEU A 134 0.46 -8.63 12.98
CA LEU A 134 0.14 -7.55 12.08
C LEU A 134 -0.73 -6.59 12.89
N PRO A 135 -0.57 -5.26 12.77
CA PRO A 135 -1.59 -4.34 13.27
C PRO A 135 -2.96 -4.90 12.89
N LEU A 136 -3.88 -4.94 13.86
CA LEU A 136 -5.15 -5.70 13.85
C LEU A 136 -6.05 -5.48 12.62
N GLU A 137 -5.67 -4.56 11.74
CA GLU A 137 -6.42 -4.03 10.59
C GLU A 137 -6.20 -4.83 9.30
N VAL A 138 -5.06 -5.51 9.13
CA VAL A 138 -4.84 -6.35 7.93
C VAL A 138 -5.81 -7.54 7.91
N TYR A 139 -6.21 -8.06 9.08
CA TYR A 139 -7.21 -9.12 9.19
C TYR A 139 -8.61 -8.66 8.79
N VAL A 140 -8.99 -7.43 9.13
CA VAL A 140 -10.35 -6.91 8.87
C VAL A 140 -10.55 -6.61 7.38
N LEU A 141 -9.50 -6.16 6.67
CA LEU A 141 -9.56 -5.94 5.22
C LEU A 141 -9.45 -7.24 4.41
N TRP A 142 -8.67 -8.23 4.86
CA TRP A 142 -8.61 -9.54 4.21
C TRP A 142 -9.91 -10.36 4.35
N LEU A 143 -10.58 -10.30 5.51
CA LEU A 143 -11.78 -11.10 5.77
C LEU A 143 -13.07 -10.49 5.21
N ASN A 144 -13.15 -9.17 4.99
CA ASN A 144 -14.39 -8.53 4.54
C ASN A 144 -14.54 -8.47 3.01
N HIS A 145 -13.53 -8.83 2.22
CA HIS A 145 -13.51 -8.60 0.76
C HIS A 145 -13.08 -9.80 -0.10
N MET A 146 -12.89 -10.99 0.48
CA MET A 146 -12.85 -12.23 -0.29
C MET A 146 -14.09 -13.07 0.00
N PRO A 147 -14.70 -13.72 -1.02
CA PRO A 147 -15.78 -14.67 -0.82
C PRO A 147 -15.32 -15.93 -0.07
#